data_AF-A0A7S0EPK4-F1
#
_entry.id   AF-A0A7S0EPK4-F1
#
_cell.length_a   1.000
_cell.length_b   1.000
_cell.length_c   1.000
_cell.angle_alpha   90.00
_cell.angle_beta   90.00
_cell.angle_gamma   90.00
#
_symmetry.space_group_name_H-M   'P 1'
#
loop_
_entity.id
_entity.type
_entity.pdbx_description
1 polymer ?
#
loop_
_entity_poly.entity_id
_entity_poly.type
_entity_poly.pdbx_seq_one_letter_code
_entity_poly.pdbx_strand_id
1 'polypeptide(L)'
;EMPGTCKAALGKVGAGCGHEERLQLLVHYLRRVYCFDYPSGRLLPSQGEQLFTCGEVQPSAQLSFFDSREADGCFALPFHFPSGPTEFAAEAFLKLTRELSRLDASFGTILTEATDAFYKANCVEEEANKYRCPLSGKLFREAGFVRKHIDNKHSAAVAKGRAKPLGRKYLEYFLAIAALTPPPRQRPRP
;
A
#
# COMPACT_ATOMS: atom_id res chain seq x y z
N GLU A 1 -17.06 -29.13 19.19
CA GLU A 1 -16.75 -27.87 18.50
C GLU A 1 -15.24 -27.72 18.42
N MET A 2 -14.66 -27.52 17.22
CA MET A 2 -13.20 -27.50 17.01
C MET A 2 -12.71 -26.05 16.84
N PRO A 3 -11.76 -25.56 17.66
CA PRO A 3 -11.16 -24.24 17.50
C PRO A 3 -10.02 -24.32 16.46
N GLY A 4 -9.92 -23.33 15.57
CA GLY A 4 -8.68 -23.12 14.79
C GLY A 4 -8.76 -23.28 13.27
N THR A 5 -9.93 -23.06 12.64
CA THR A 5 -9.93 -22.71 11.21
C THR A 5 -9.51 -21.26 11.06
N CYS A 6 -8.37 -20.98 10.41
CA CYS A 6 -7.99 -19.62 10.04
C CYS A 6 -8.98 -19.15 8.95
N LYS A 7 -10.04 -18.45 9.38
CA LYS A 7 -11.15 -17.96 8.55
C LYS A 7 -10.80 -16.70 7.74
N ALA A 8 -9.54 -16.26 7.77
CA ALA A 8 -9.13 -15.00 7.17
C ALA A 8 -8.71 -15.21 5.71
N ALA A 9 -9.65 -15.04 4.78
CA ALA A 9 -9.29 -14.44 3.49
C ALA A 9 -8.69 -13.06 3.80
N LEU A 10 -7.60 -12.68 3.12
CA LEU A 10 -6.80 -11.46 3.36
C LEU A 10 -7.60 -10.14 3.38
N GLY A 11 -8.89 -10.15 3.02
CA GLY A 11 -9.83 -9.02 3.21
C GLY A 11 -10.49 -8.91 4.60
N LYS A 12 -10.27 -9.86 5.54
CA LYS A 12 -10.82 -9.83 6.92
C LYS A 12 -9.74 -9.61 7.99
N VAL A 13 -8.70 -8.85 7.65
CA VAL A 13 -7.62 -8.49 8.58
C VAL A 13 -8.16 -7.46 9.56
N GLY A 14 -8.67 -7.90 10.71
CA GLY A 14 -9.14 -6.97 11.74
C GLY A 14 -9.45 -7.64 13.07
N ALA A 15 -10.09 -8.81 13.05
CA ALA A 15 -10.52 -9.47 14.30
C ALA A 15 -10.03 -10.93 14.46
N GLY A 16 -9.78 -11.67 13.37
CA GLY A 16 -9.41 -13.09 13.43
C GLY A 16 -7.91 -13.39 13.33
N CYS A 17 -7.07 -12.40 13.05
CA CYS A 17 -5.64 -12.59 12.82
C CYS A 17 -4.83 -12.39 14.11
N GLY A 18 -3.89 -13.30 14.36
CA GLY A 18 -2.92 -13.23 15.46
C GLY A 18 -1.99 -12.01 15.35
N HIS A 19 -1.30 -11.66 16.44
CA HIS A 19 -0.40 -10.51 16.46
C HIS A 19 0.80 -10.67 15.50
N GLU A 20 1.31 -11.89 15.34
CA GLU A 20 2.39 -12.22 14.40
C GLU A 20 1.98 -12.04 12.93
N GLU A 21 0.78 -12.52 12.56
CA GLU A 21 0.24 -12.38 11.19
C GLU A 21 0.05 -10.90 10.82
N ARG A 22 -0.41 -10.08 11.78
CA ARG A 22 -0.54 -8.63 11.59
C ARG A 22 0.83 -7.98 11.39
N LEU A 23 1.84 -8.38 12.16
CA LEU A 23 3.20 -7.88 12.01
C LEU A 23 3.78 -8.26 10.64
N GLN A 24 3.64 -9.52 10.22
CA GLN A 24 4.08 -9.98 8.90
C GLN A 24 3.44 -9.18 7.76
N LEU A 25 2.13 -8.91 7.84
CA LEU A 25 1.44 -8.09 6.85
C LEU A 25 1.99 -6.66 6.78
N LEU A 26 2.27 -6.05 7.94
CA LEU A 26 2.89 -4.73 8.00
C LEU A 26 4.30 -4.73 7.42
N VAL A 27 5.12 -5.73 7.75
CA VAL A 27 6.49 -5.89 7.21
C VAL A 27 6.44 -6.09 5.69
N HIS A 28 5.53 -6.92 5.19
CA HIS A 28 5.33 -7.12 3.76
C HIS A 28 4.85 -5.86 3.04
N TYR A 29 3.95 -5.09 3.64
CA TYR A 29 3.49 -3.80 3.12
C TYR A 29 4.67 -2.81 3.01
N LEU A 30 5.44 -2.65 4.09
CA LEU A 30 6.63 -1.79 4.12
C LEU A 30 7.65 -2.19 3.05
N ARG A 31 7.90 -3.49 2.87
CA ARG A 31 8.84 -4.00 1.88
C ARG A 31 8.34 -3.83 0.43
N ARG A 32 7.06 -4.08 0.14
CA ARG A 32 6.52 -3.99 -1.23
C ARG A 32 6.24 -2.56 -1.67
N VAL A 33 5.72 -1.72 -0.79
CA VAL A 33 5.26 -0.37 -1.13
C VAL A 33 6.36 0.66 -0.93
N TYR A 34 7.13 0.54 0.16
CA TYR A 34 8.14 1.53 0.53
C TYR A 34 9.59 1.08 0.26
N CYS A 35 9.79 -0.14 -0.24
CA CYS A 35 11.13 -0.73 -0.37
C CYS A 35 11.92 -0.70 0.97
N PHE A 36 11.21 -0.90 2.10
CA PHE A 36 11.81 -0.86 3.43
C PHE A 36 12.19 -2.26 3.91
N ASP A 37 13.41 -2.41 4.37
CA ASP A 37 13.91 -3.64 4.97
C ASP A 37 13.80 -3.57 6.50
N TYR A 38 12.79 -4.26 7.03
CA TYR A 38 12.45 -4.20 8.46
C TYR A 38 13.57 -4.70 9.40
N PRO A 39 14.27 -5.82 9.12
CA PRO A 39 15.35 -6.29 9.99
C PRO A 39 16.54 -5.34 10.05
N SER A 40 16.94 -4.73 8.93
CA SER A 40 18.06 -3.78 8.91
C SER A 40 17.66 -2.34 9.24
N GLY A 41 16.36 -2.02 9.25
CA GLY A 41 15.84 -0.68 9.50
C GLY A 41 16.14 0.31 8.37
N ARG A 42 16.39 -0.16 7.14
CA ARG A 42 16.83 0.67 6.01
C ARG A 42 15.73 0.84 4.96
N LEU A 43 15.59 2.06 4.45
CA LEU A 43 14.80 2.34 3.26
C LEU A 43 15.70 2.20 2.03
N LEU A 44 15.37 1.29 1.12
CA LEU A 44 16.11 1.07 -0.11
C LEU A 44 15.50 1.92 -1.22
N PRO A 45 16.31 2.48 -2.13
CA PRO A 45 15.85 3.48 -3.08
C PRO A 45 15.00 2.88 -4.22
N SER A 46 15.12 1.58 -4.48
CA SER A 46 14.33 0.90 -5.50
C SER A 46 14.05 -0.56 -5.17
N GLN A 47 13.02 -1.12 -5.80
CA GLN A 47 12.69 -2.53 -5.68
C GLN A 47 13.80 -3.44 -6.24
N GLY A 48 14.54 -2.98 -7.26
CA GLY A 48 15.68 -3.71 -7.83
C GLY A 48 16.85 -3.81 -6.85
N GLU A 49 17.19 -2.72 -6.16
CA GLU A 49 18.21 -2.74 -5.12
C GLU A 49 17.76 -3.59 -3.92
N GLN A 50 16.50 -3.50 -3.54
CA GLN A 50 15.94 -4.38 -2.51
C GLN A 50 16.02 -5.87 -2.87
N LEU A 51 15.76 -6.21 -4.14
CA LEU A 51 15.90 -7.58 -4.62
C LEU A 51 17.37 -8.03 -4.58
N PHE A 52 18.29 -7.15 -4.96
CA PHE A 52 19.72 -7.45 -4.96
C PHE A 52 20.30 -7.60 -3.54
N THR A 53 19.93 -6.72 -2.61
CA THR A 53 20.45 -6.70 -1.24
C THR A 53 19.79 -7.77 -0.35
N CYS A 54 18.47 -7.95 -0.48
CA CYS A 54 17.69 -8.75 0.45
C CYS A 54 17.07 -10.01 -0.19
N GLY A 55 17.24 -10.23 -1.50
CA GLY A 55 16.64 -11.35 -2.23
C GLY A 55 15.14 -11.17 -2.52
N GLU A 56 14.55 -12.11 -3.24
CA GLU A 56 13.09 -12.13 -3.43
C GLU A 56 12.38 -12.29 -2.09
N VAL A 57 11.20 -11.66 -1.97
CA VAL A 57 10.25 -12.02 -0.91
C VAL A 57 9.76 -13.42 -1.21
N GLN A 58 10.46 -14.40 -0.70
CA GLN A 58 9.87 -15.70 -0.49
C GLN A 58 8.72 -15.50 0.52
N PRO A 59 7.46 -15.91 0.22
CA PRO A 59 6.40 -16.04 1.23
C PRO A 59 6.78 -17.00 2.39
N SER A 60 8.00 -17.53 2.33
CA SER A 60 8.64 -18.59 3.05
C SER A 60 9.98 -18.19 3.69
N ALA A 61 10.34 -16.91 3.85
CA ALA A 61 11.55 -16.57 4.64
C ALA A 61 11.43 -16.92 6.16
N GLN A 62 10.26 -17.44 6.60
CA GLN A 62 10.08 -18.19 7.85
C GLN A 62 9.81 -19.71 7.64
N LEU A 63 9.72 -20.20 6.41
CA LEU A 63 9.61 -21.62 6.06
C LEU A 63 10.97 -22.26 5.72
N SER A 64 12.08 -21.52 5.81
CA SER A 64 13.45 -22.08 5.80
C SER A 64 13.76 -22.99 7.00
N PHE A 65 12.78 -23.29 7.86
CA PHE A 65 12.85 -24.33 8.88
C PHE A 65 12.09 -25.63 8.53
N PHE A 66 11.44 -25.76 7.38
CA PHE A 66 10.75 -26.99 6.99
C PHE A 66 11.24 -27.57 5.67
N ASP A 67 12.32 -28.33 5.84
CA ASP A 67 12.60 -29.62 5.22
C ASP A 67 12.64 -29.67 3.68
N SER A 68 13.87 -29.57 3.20
CA SER A 68 14.34 -30.07 1.92
C SER A 68 14.05 -31.57 1.79
N ARG A 69 12.86 -31.95 1.29
CA ARG A 69 12.70 -33.25 0.62
C ARG A 69 11.98 -33.10 -0.71
N GLU A 70 12.85 -33.13 -1.71
CA GLU A 70 12.67 -33.24 -3.14
C GLU A 70 11.75 -34.41 -3.52
N ALA A 71 10.91 -34.22 -4.54
CA ALA A 71 10.47 -35.33 -5.39
C ALA A 71 10.18 -34.88 -6.83
N ASP A 72 9.57 -33.71 -7.07
CA ASP A 72 8.99 -33.47 -8.42
C ASP A 72 9.41 -32.15 -9.12
N GLY A 73 10.58 -31.59 -8.82
CA GLY A 73 11.22 -30.56 -9.66
C GLY A 73 10.44 -29.26 -9.93
N CYS A 74 9.25 -29.09 -9.36
CA CYS A 74 8.42 -27.90 -9.49
C CYS A 74 8.39 -27.16 -8.15
N PHE A 75 9.15 -26.06 -8.06
CA PHE A 75 9.05 -25.04 -7.01
C PHE A 75 7.72 -24.25 -7.06
N ALA A 76 6.64 -24.88 -7.52
CA ALA A 76 5.33 -24.25 -7.57
C ALA A 76 4.73 -24.30 -6.15
N LEU A 77 4.57 -23.12 -5.55
CA LEU A 77 3.79 -22.95 -4.33
C LEU A 77 2.47 -23.72 -4.46
N PRO A 78 2.07 -24.54 -3.47
CA PRO A 78 0.91 -25.42 -3.57
C PRO A 78 -0.36 -24.58 -3.37
N PHE A 79 -0.72 -23.79 -4.37
CA PHE A 79 -2.00 -23.09 -4.42
C PHE A 79 -3.04 -24.01 -5.06
N HIS A 80 -4.28 -23.91 -4.59
CA HIS A 80 -5.41 -24.54 -5.25
C HIS A 80 -6.11 -23.49 -6.11
N PHE A 81 -6.15 -23.72 -7.42
CA PHE A 81 -6.84 -22.88 -8.38
C PHE A 81 -8.15 -23.56 -8.79
N PRO A 82 -9.32 -23.06 -8.39
CA PRO A 82 -10.61 -23.73 -8.63
C PRO A 82 -10.89 -24.03 -10.10
N SER A 83 -10.46 -23.13 -11.00
CA SER A 83 -10.70 -23.19 -12.45
C SER A 83 -9.40 -23.39 -13.25
N GLY A 84 -8.31 -23.80 -12.60
CA GLY A 84 -6.97 -23.81 -13.20
C GLY A 84 -6.27 -22.43 -13.17
N PRO A 85 -4.94 -22.40 -13.36
CA PRO A 85 -4.11 -21.22 -13.07
C PRO A 85 -4.34 -20.05 -14.04
N THR A 86 -4.59 -20.33 -15.32
CA THR A 86 -4.76 -19.31 -16.37
C THR A 86 -6.10 -18.58 -16.24
N GLU A 87 -7.18 -19.33 -16.05
CA GLU A 87 -8.53 -18.75 -15.87
C GLU A 87 -8.62 -17.98 -14.55
N PHE A 88 -8.07 -18.53 -13.47
CA PHE A 88 -8.00 -17.82 -12.19
C PHE A 88 -7.20 -16.52 -12.30
N ALA A 89 -6.05 -16.53 -12.99
CA ALA A 89 -5.25 -15.33 -13.19
C ALA A 89 -6.01 -14.27 -14.00
N ALA A 90 -6.70 -14.66 -15.07
CA ALA A 90 -7.51 -13.74 -15.88
C ALA A 90 -8.67 -13.15 -15.08
N GLU A 91 -9.40 -13.96 -14.32
CA GLU A 91 -10.49 -13.48 -13.45
C GLU A 91 -9.99 -12.57 -12.33
N ALA A 92 -8.91 -12.96 -11.65
CA ALA A 92 -8.30 -12.18 -10.58
C ALA A 92 -7.80 -10.84 -11.12
N PHE A 93 -7.19 -10.81 -12.31
CA PHE A 93 -6.75 -9.59 -12.97
C PHE A 93 -7.92 -8.65 -13.28
N LEU A 94 -9.02 -9.17 -13.84
CA LEU A 94 -10.22 -8.36 -14.13
C LEU A 94 -10.86 -7.81 -12.85
N LYS A 95 -10.97 -8.63 -11.79
CA LYS A 95 -11.46 -8.22 -10.47
C LYS A 95 -10.57 -7.14 -9.86
N LEU A 96 -9.26 -7.33 -9.90
CA LEU A 96 -8.28 -6.35 -9.40
C LEU A 96 -8.40 -5.02 -10.14
N THR A 97 -8.42 -5.06 -11.48
CA THR A 97 -8.46 -3.85 -12.31
C THR A 97 -9.71 -3.01 -12.03
N ARG A 98 -10.87 -3.67 -11.85
CA ARG A 98 -12.10 -3.00 -11.45
C ARG A 98 -11.98 -2.36 -10.06
N GLU A 99 -11.45 -3.08 -9.08
CA GLU A 99 -11.29 -2.54 -7.72
C GLU A 99 -10.29 -1.38 -7.67
N LEU A 100 -9.15 -1.49 -8.37
CA LEU A 100 -8.17 -0.41 -8.46
C LEU A 100 -8.77 0.83 -9.12
N SER A 101 -9.57 0.65 -10.19
CA SER A 101 -10.26 1.76 -10.87
C SER A 101 -11.27 2.45 -9.94
N ARG A 102 -12.03 1.67 -9.16
CA ARG A 102 -12.98 2.18 -8.16
C ARG A 102 -12.25 2.97 -7.06
N LEU A 103 -11.15 2.43 -6.55
CA LEU A 103 -10.33 3.08 -5.53
C LEU A 103 -9.64 4.33 -6.09
N ASP A 104 -9.18 4.32 -7.34
CA ASP A 104 -8.62 5.50 -8.03
C ASP A 104 -9.63 6.64 -8.08
N ALA A 105 -10.86 6.36 -8.49
CA ALA A 105 -11.93 7.35 -8.53
C ALA A 105 -12.23 7.92 -7.14
N SER A 106 -12.35 7.04 -6.13
CA SER A 106 -12.63 7.46 -4.75
C SER A 106 -11.50 8.26 -4.12
N PHE A 107 -10.24 7.87 -4.33
CA PHE A 107 -9.10 8.60 -3.76
C PHE A 107 -8.71 9.83 -4.58
N GLY A 108 -9.13 9.90 -5.85
CA GLY A 108 -8.99 11.10 -6.67
C GLY A 108 -9.68 12.31 -6.03
N THR A 109 -10.95 12.15 -5.63
CA THR A 109 -11.71 13.22 -4.97
C THR A 109 -11.13 13.59 -3.60
N ILE A 110 -10.76 12.59 -2.80
CA ILE A 110 -10.13 12.80 -1.48
C ILE A 110 -8.81 13.57 -1.60
N LEU A 111 -8.00 13.27 -2.62
CA LEU A 111 -6.73 13.97 -2.85
C LEU A 111 -6.94 15.41 -3.30
N THR A 112 -7.93 15.68 -4.16
CA THR A 112 -8.26 17.06 -4.54
C THR A 112 -8.76 17.86 -3.34
N GLU A 113 -9.64 17.29 -2.53
CA GLU A 113 -10.15 17.93 -1.30
C GLU A 113 -9.04 18.23 -0.29
N ALA A 114 -8.15 17.26 -0.05
CA ALA A 114 -7.01 17.45 0.86
C ALA A 114 -6.06 18.55 0.38
N THR A 115 -5.84 18.64 -0.94
CA THR A 115 -4.97 19.65 -1.55
C THR A 115 -5.63 21.04 -1.50
N ASP A 116 -6.93 21.13 -1.78
CA ASP A 116 -7.69 22.39 -1.68
C ASP A 116 -7.81 22.87 -0.23
N ALA A 117 -8.03 21.97 0.73
CA ALA A 117 -8.00 22.28 2.15
C ALA A 117 -6.62 22.82 2.58
N PHE A 118 -5.54 22.23 2.05
CA PHE A 118 -4.18 22.73 2.29
C PHE A 118 -3.98 24.14 1.74
N TYR A 119 -4.44 24.45 0.52
CA TYR A 119 -4.34 25.81 -0.02
C TYR A 119 -5.16 26.82 0.79
N LYS A 120 -6.38 26.47 1.19
CA LYS A 120 -7.23 27.34 2.02
C LYS A 120 -6.58 27.65 3.37
N ALA A 121 -6.00 26.65 4.03
CA ALA A 121 -5.31 26.83 5.30
C ALA A 121 -4.05 27.71 5.18
N ASN A 122 -3.43 27.76 3.98
CA ASN A 122 -2.20 28.50 3.72
C ASN A 122 -2.41 29.79 2.88
N CYS A 123 -3.65 30.26 2.79
CA CYS A 123 -4.01 31.52 2.13
C CYS A 123 -4.86 32.34 3.10
N VAL A 124 -4.21 33.21 3.88
CA VAL A 124 -4.88 34.05 4.89
C VAL A 124 -5.17 35.41 4.28
N GLU A 125 -6.42 35.85 4.32
CA GLU A 125 -6.80 37.22 3.96
C GLU A 125 -6.61 38.13 5.18
N GLU A 126 -5.70 39.11 5.09
CA GLU A 126 -5.47 40.08 6.17
C GLU A 126 -6.34 41.33 5.97
N GLU A 127 -6.44 41.82 4.74
CA GLU A 127 -7.30 42.94 4.32
C GLU A 127 -7.84 42.67 2.92
N ALA A 128 -8.85 43.44 2.49
CA ALA A 128 -9.40 43.32 1.15
C ALA A 128 -8.30 43.46 0.07
N ASN A 129 -8.17 42.44 -0.78
CA ASN A 129 -7.12 42.32 -1.81
C ASN A 129 -5.69 42.20 -1.26
N LYS A 130 -5.51 41.72 -0.02
CA LYS A 130 -4.22 41.41 0.57
C LYS A 130 -4.25 40.01 1.20
N TYR A 131 -3.59 39.08 0.52
CA TYR A 131 -3.49 37.68 0.92
C TYR A 131 -2.06 37.35 1.33
N ARG A 132 -1.89 36.66 2.45
CA ARG A 132 -0.59 36.27 2.98
C ARG A 132 -0.42 34.75 3.00
N CYS A 133 0.76 34.30 2.59
CA CYS A 133 1.17 32.91 2.73
C CYS A 133 1.90 32.71 4.06
N PRO A 134 1.37 31.92 5.02
CA PRO A 134 2.01 31.71 6.32
C PRO A 134 3.31 30.90 6.24
N LEU A 135 3.54 30.13 5.18
CA LEU A 135 4.75 29.34 4.98
C LEU A 135 5.99 30.20 4.65
N SER A 136 5.79 31.41 4.11
CA SER A 136 6.89 32.30 3.69
C SER A 136 6.73 33.74 4.16
N GLY A 137 5.56 34.12 4.67
CA GLY A 137 5.21 35.48 5.05
C GLY A 137 4.92 36.42 3.87
N LYS A 138 5.03 35.97 2.61
CA LYS A 138 4.81 36.82 1.43
C LYS A 138 3.36 37.25 1.27
N LEU A 139 3.19 38.51 0.88
CA LEU A 139 1.92 39.15 0.60
C LEU A 139 1.63 39.17 -0.91
N PHE A 140 0.37 38.98 -1.26
CA PHE A 140 -0.13 38.87 -2.62
C PHE A 140 -1.44 39.66 -2.76
N ARG A 141 -1.73 40.12 -3.98
CA ARG A 141 -2.97 40.86 -4.27
C ARG A 141 -4.19 39.98 -4.50
N GLU A 142 -3.98 38.73 -4.92
CA GLU A 142 -5.04 37.77 -5.21
C GLU A 142 -4.69 36.37 -4.69
N ALA A 143 -5.70 35.62 -4.24
CA ALA A 143 -5.54 34.25 -3.77
C ALA A 143 -4.97 33.29 -4.84
N GLY A 144 -5.24 33.55 -6.13
CA GLY A 144 -4.69 32.75 -7.23
C GLY A 144 -3.16 32.79 -7.30
N PHE A 145 -2.54 33.93 -6.96
CA PHE A 145 -1.08 34.06 -6.89
C PHE A 145 -0.50 33.31 -5.70
N VAL A 146 -1.23 33.23 -4.59
CA VAL A 146 -0.81 32.44 -3.42
C VAL A 146 -0.76 30.96 -3.78
N ARG A 147 -1.76 30.43 -4.49
CA ARG A 147 -1.78 29.03 -4.95
C ARG A 147 -0.56 28.71 -5.83
N LYS A 148 -0.32 29.52 -6.87
CA LYS A 148 0.86 29.37 -7.75
C LYS A 148 2.20 29.50 -6.99
N HIS A 149 2.25 30.37 -5.99
CA HIS A 149 3.44 30.51 -5.13
C HIS A 149 3.68 29.24 -4.31
N ILE A 150 2.62 28.69 -3.68
CA ILE A 150 2.72 27.44 -2.91
C ILE A 150 3.19 26.29 -3.80
N ASP A 151 2.66 26.16 -5.01
CA ASP A 151 3.06 25.08 -5.93
C ASP A 151 4.53 25.16 -6.34
N ASN A 152 5.02 26.37 -6.63
CA ASN A 152 6.38 26.55 -7.12
C ASN A 152 7.44 26.61 -6.00
N LYS A 153 7.10 27.14 -4.82
CA LYS A 153 8.06 27.38 -3.72
C LYS A 153 7.89 26.46 -2.53
N HIS A 154 6.71 25.87 -2.35
CA HIS A 154 6.38 24.99 -1.23
C HIS A 154 5.87 23.62 -1.69
N SER A 155 6.31 23.16 -2.86
CA SER A 155 5.95 21.84 -3.43
C SER A 155 6.19 20.69 -2.45
N ALA A 156 7.28 20.73 -1.68
CA ALA A 156 7.57 19.74 -0.65
C ALA A 156 6.51 19.73 0.48
N ALA A 157 5.98 20.89 0.86
CA ALA A 157 4.92 20.99 1.88
C ALA A 157 3.58 20.46 1.35
N VAL A 158 3.26 20.74 0.08
CA VAL A 158 2.08 20.18 -0.60
C VAL A 158 2.20 18.65 -0.68
N ALA A 159 3.37 18.12 -1.05
CA ALA A 159 3.62 16.69 -1.09
C ALA A 159 3.42 16.04 0.29
N LYS A 160 3.90 16.69 1.36
CA LYS A 160 3.70 16.23 2.75
C LYS A 160 2.21 16.24 3.14
N GLY A 161 1.45 17.26 2.73
CA GLY A 161 0.00 17.33 2.95
C GLY A 161 -0.76 16.19 2.25
N ARG A 162 -0.30 15.78 1.07
CA ARG A 162 -0.88 14.66 0.29
C ARG A 162 -0.40 13.28 0.74
N ALA A 163 0.66 13.20 1.54
CA ALA A 163 1.28 11.93 1.91
C ALA A 163 0.32 11.00 2.70
N LYS A 164 -0.47 11.56 3.64
CA LYS A 164 -1.41 10.77 4.44
C LYS A 164 -2.52 10.11 3.61
N PRO A 165 -3.29 10.83 2.77
CA PRO A 165 -4.30 10.20 1.92
C PRO A 165 -3.69 9.28 0.87
N LEU A 166 -2.51 9.59 0.32
CA LEU A 166 -1.78 8.69 -0.59
C LEU A 166 -1.37 7.38 0.08
N GLY A 167 -0.82 7.44 1.30
CA GLY A 167 -0.46 6.23 2.06
C GLY A 167 -1.67 5.32 2.29
N ARG A 168 -2.82 5.91 2.62
CA ARG A 168 -4.08 5.16 2.73
C ARG A 168 -4.49 4.51 1.41
N LYS A 169 -4.41 5.22 0.29
CA LYS A 169 -4.69 4.67 -1.04
C LYS A 169 -3.81 3.44 -1.34
N TYR A 170 -2.51 3.54 -1.10
CA TYR A 170 -1.58 2.43 -1.37
C TYR A 170 -1.79 1.24 -0.43
N LEU A 171 -2.22 1.48 0.81
CA LEU A 171 -2.60 0.41 1.71
C LEU A 171 -3.83 -0.36 1.19
N GLU A 172 -4.87 0.34 0.76
CA GLU A 172 -6.06 -0.30 0.18
C GLU A 172 -5.71 -1.10 -1.09
N TYR A 173 -4.80 -0.59 -1.92
CA TYR A 173 -4.30 -1.31 -3.09
C TYR A 173 -3.59 -2.60 -2.70
N PHE A 174 -2.71 -2.53 -1.71
CA PHE A 174 -2.00 -3.69 -1.21
C PHE A 174 -2.99 -4.75 -0.69
N LEU A 175 -4.00 -4.34 0.08
CA LEU A 175 -5.03 -5.25 0.60
C LEU A 175 -5.86 -5.89 -0.52
N ALA A 176 -6.23 -5.12 -1.55
CA ALA A 176 -6.96 -5.63 -2.71
C ALA A 176 -6.14 -6.69 -3.47
N ILE A 177 -4.84 -6.46 -3.67
CA ILE A 177 -3.92 -7.44 -4.28
C ILE A 177 -3.78 -8.67 -3.39
N ALA A 178 -3.58 -8.48 -2.08
CA ALA A 178 -3.44 -9.56 -1.13
C ALA A 178 -4.69 -10.46 -1.10
N ALA A 179 -5.90 -9.88 -1.13
CA ALA A 179 -7.16 -10.61 -1.14
C ALA A 179 -7.36 -11.55 -2.35
N LEU A 180 -6.66 -11.29 -3.46
CA LEU A 180 -6.72 -12.12 -4.67
C LEU A 180 -5.66 -13.23 -4.68
N THR A 181 -4.79 -13.27 -3.67
CA THR A 181 -3.81 -14.35 -3.53
C THR A 181 -4.56 -15.61 -3.09
N PRO A 182 -4.48 -16.73 -3.86
CA PRO A 182 -5.18 -17.95 -3.51
C PRO A 182 -4.70 -18.47 -2.15
N PRO A 183 -5.59 -19.07 -1.33
CA PRO A 183 -5.18 -19.62 -0.05
C PRO A 183 -4.17 -20.76 -0.27
N PRO A 184 -3.18 -20.92 0.61
CA PRO A 184 -2.27 -22.06 0.55
C PRO A 184 -3.08 -23.36 0.72
N ARG A 185 -2.69 -24.43 0.01
CA ARG A 185 -3.27 -25.77 0.24
C ARG A 185 -3.11 -26.13 1.71
N GLN A 186 -4.23 -26.37 2.37
CA GLN A 186 -4.21 -26.92 3.72
C GLN A 186 -3.66 -28.35 3.62
N ARG A 187 -2.50 -28.62 4.23
CA ARG A 187 -2.04 -30.00 4.39
C ARG A 187 -3.07 -30.75 5.23
N PRO A 188 -3.48 -31.98 4.85
CA PRO A 188 -4.20 -32.85 5.77
C PRO A 188 -3.38 -32.95 7.06
N ARG A 189 -3.99 -32.68 8.22
CA ARG A 189 -3.33 -33.00 9.49
C ARG A 189 -3.26 -34.53 9.63
N PRO A 190 -2.10 -35.08 10.04
CA PRO A 190 -2.04 -36.48 10.46
C PRO A 190 -2.92 -36.73 11.69
#